data_AF-A0A550HA76-F1
#
_entry.id   AF-A0A550HA76-F1
#
_cell.length_a   1.000
_cell.length_b   1.000
_cell.length_c   1.000
_cell.angle_alpha   90.00
_cell.angle_beta   90.00
_cell.angle_gamma   90.00
#
_symmetry.space_group_name_H-M   'P 1'
#
loop_
_entity.id
_entity.type
_entity.pdbx_description
1 polymer ?
#
loop_
_entity_poly.entity_id
_entity_poly.type
_entity_poly.pdbx_seq_one_letter_code
_entity_poly.pdbx_strand_id
1 'polypeptide(L)'
;TENPAPMDEIVTSLTTGLVARGWRTTHVQTDPLSGRFLVTDPDTGEECEVDVLKEAFWAPPAQTPYGPVLSLDDVIGTKVRALADRGTVRDLIDVQAASRRRSTADLESLGRRRAHGEFSLEDLRDRLTGADWYEDEDYAAYGLTSRQIEELKAWALEWAEDLGARIHDENA
;
A
#
# COMPACT_ATOMS: atom_id res chain seq x y z
N THR A 1 0.01 13.23 -11.05
CA THR A 1 1.16 13.78 -10.30
C THR A 1 1.59 15.05 -11.00
N GLU A 2 1.08 16.20 -10.59
CA GLU A 2 1.24 17.44 -11.37
C GLU A 2 2.52 18.21 -11.04
N ASN A 3 3.30 17.80 -10.02
CA ASN A 3 4.56 18.46 -9.71
C ASN A 3 5.62 18.08 -10.76
N PRO A 4 6.12 19.05 -11.55
CA PRO A 4 7.07 18.80 -12.62
C PRO A 4 8.50 18.51 -12.11
N ALA A 5 8.80 18.83 -10.84
CA ALA A 5 10.14 18.68 -10.28
C ALA A 5 10.60 17.22 -10.37
N PRO A 6 11.79 16.91 -10.91
CA PRO A 6 12.29 15.55 -11.05
C PRO A 6 12.54 14.92 -9.67
N MET A 7 12.59 13.57 -9.62
CA MET A 7 12.61 12.86 -8.34
C MET A 7 13.92 13.04 -7.58
N ASP A 8 15.03 13.22 -8.28
CA ASP A 8 16.33 13.54 -7.70
C ASP A 8 16.35 14.90 -6.99
N GLU A 9 15.68 15.92 -7.55
CA GLU A 9 15.52 17.21 -6.87
C GLU A 9 14.68 17.09 -5.59
N ILE A 10 13.60 16.30 -5.64
CA ILE A 10 12.74 16.06 -4.46
C ILE A 10 13.52 15.34 -3.36
N VAL A 11 14.20 14.24 -3.69
CA VAL A 11 15.03 13.48 -2.75
C VAL A 11 16.13 14.36 -2.17
N THR A 12 16.81 15.15 -3.00
CA THR A 12 17.85 16.10 -2.56
C THR A 12 17.30 17.13 -1.59
N SER A 13 16.11 17.68 -1.86
CA SER A 13 15.47 18.65 -0.98
C SER A 13 15.12 18.04 0.38
N LEU A 14 14.62 16.79 0.40
CA LEU A 14 14.26 16.08 1.63
C LEU A 14 15.50 15.76 2.47
N THR A 15 16.54 15.18 1.86
CA THR A 15 17.77 14.81 2.57
C THR A 15 18.50 16.02 3.11
N THR A 16 18.61 17.10 2.33
CA THR A 16 19.17 18.38 2.81
C THR A 16 18.40 18.93 4.00
N GLY A 17 17.07 18.87 3.97
CA GLY A 17 16.22 19.32 5.07
C GLY A 17 16.38 18.49 6.35
N LEU A 18 16.61 17.18 6.22
CA LEU A 18 16.88 16.28 7.34
C LEU A 18 18.28 16.51 7.92
N VAL A 19 19.30 16.65 7.07
CA VAL A 19 20.68 16.96 7.49
C VAL A 19 20.74 18.29 8.24
N ALA A 20 20.03 19.32 7.76
CA ALA A 20 19.95 20.60 8.46
C ALA A 20 19.30 20.50 9.86
N ARG A 21 18.57 19.42 10.14
CA ARG A 21 17.95 19.12 11.45
C ARG A 21 18.79 18.17 12.30
N GLY A 22 19.98 17.79 11.86
CA GLY A 22 20.94 16.96 12.60
C GLY A 22 20.92 15.47 12.24
N TRP A 23 20.03 15.03 11.35
CA TRP A 23 19.99 13.63 10.91
C TRP A 23 21.12 13.32 9.91
N ARG A 24 21.55 12.06 9.83
CA ARG A 24 22.40 11.60 8.71
C ARG A 24 21.52 10.95 7.66
N THR A 25 21.86 11.12 6.38
CA THR A 25 21.10 10.54 5.28
C THR A 25 22.01 9.81 4.32
N THR A 26 21.64 8.59 3.94
CA THR A 26 22.33 7.79 2.94
C THR A 26 21.40 7.54 1.76
N HIS A 27 21.75 8.07 0.59
CA HIS A 27 20.99 7.80 -0.64
C HIS A 27 21.07 6.30 -1.00
N VAL A 28 19.94 5.72 -1.41
CA VAL A 28 19.86 4.32 -1.84
C VAL A 28 19.55 4.25 -3.33
N GLN A 29 18.43 4.86 -3.77
CA GLN A 29 17.99 4.80 -5.16
C GLN A 29 17.13 6.00 -5.54
N THR A 30 17.11 6.34 -6.82
CA THR A 30 16.15 7.28 -7.41
C THR A 30 15.77 6.82 -8.81
N ASP A 31 14.48 6.66 -9.02
CA ASP A 31 13.81 6.35 -10.29
C ASP A 31 12.92 7.55 -10.70
N PRO A 32 12.32 7.56 -11.90
CA PRO A 32 11.51 8.70 -12.35
C PRO A 32 10.34 9.10 -11.43
N LEU A 33 9.75 8.14 -10.72
CA LEU A 33 8.59 8.34 -9.84
C LEU A 33 8.82 7.94 -8.39
N SER A 34 9.98 7.38 -8.05
CA SER A 34 10.29 6.91 -6.70
C SER A 34 11.70 7.25 -6.27
N GLY A 35 11.89 7.46 -4.97
CA GLY A 35 13.20 7.64 -4.37
C GLY A 35 13.27 6.90 -3.05
N ARG A 36 14.46 6.44 -2.69
CA ARG A 36 14.73 5.78 -1.42
C ARG A 36 16.02 6.29 -0.82
N PHE A 37 16.00 6.55 0.46
CA PHE A 37 17.18 6.86 1.26
C PHE A 37 16.99 6.37 2.70
N LEU A 38 18.09 6.15 3.40
CA LEU A 38 18.10 5.86 4.83
C LEU A 38 18.31 7.15 5.62
N VAL A 39 17.64 7.26 6.76
CA VAL A 39 17.84 8.30 7.76
C VAL A 39 18.39 7.63 9.01
N THR A 40 19.54 8.10 9.50
CA THR A 40 20.18 7.55 10.69
C THR A 40 20.15 8.59 11.81
N ASP A 41 19.68 8.17 12.98
CA ASP A 41 19.84 8.92 14.22
C ASP A 41 21.34 8.99 14.57
N PRO A 42 21.94 10.20 14.66
CA PRO A 42 23.36 10.32 14.94
C PRO A 42 23.76 9.86 16.35
N ASP A 43 22.82 9.86 17.30
CA ASP A 43 23.05 9.57 18.72
C ASP A 43 22.86 8.09 19.02
N THR A 44 21.79 7.48 18.50
CA THR A 44 21.47 6.06 18.74
C THR A 44 22.03 5.13 17.66
N GLY A 45 22.25 5.64 16.45
CA GLY A 45 22.60 4.84 15.28
C GLY A 45 21.42 4.08 14.67
N GLU A 46 20.19 4.30 15.15
CA GLU A 46 18.99 3.69 14.57
C GLU A 46 18.77 4.20 13.14
N GLU A 47 18.41 3.30 12.24
CA GLU A 47 18.17 3.60 10.83
C GLU A 47 16.69 3.45 10.48
N CYS A 48 16.18 4.40 9.71
CA CYS A 48 14.83 4.39 9.16
C CYS A 48 14.91 4.55 7.64
N GLU A 49 14.34 3.59 6.91
CA GLU A 49 14.16 3.72 5.46
C GLU A 49 13.03 4.69 5.15
N VAL A 50 13.29 5.63 4.24
CA VAL A 50 12.31 6.57 3.72
C VAL A 50 12.12 6.33 2.23
N ASP A 51 10.95 5.78 1.90
CA ASP A 51 10.45 5.68 0.54
C ASP A 51 9.64 6.93 0.17
N VAL A 52 9.96 7.52 -0.98
CA VAL A 52 9.27 8.65 -1.56
C VAL A 52 8.64 8.19 -2.86
N LEU A 53 7.33 8.40 -3.01
CA LEU A 53 6.60 8.06 -4.23
C LEU A 53 5.86 9.30 -4.75
N LYS A 54 6.01 9.57 -6.04
CA LYS A 54 5.12 10.48 -6.77
C LYS A 54 3.80 9.77 -7.04
N GLU A 55 2.76 10.24 -6.38
CA GLU A 55 1.41 9.69 -6.50
C GLU A 55 0.36 10.77 -6.79
N ALA A 56 -0.66 10.42 -7.58
CA ALA A 56 -1.77 11.29 -7.91
C ALA A 56 -2.91 11.10 -6.89
N PHE A 57 -3.15 12.10 -6.06
CA PHE A 57 -4.22 12.06 -5.05
C PHE A 57 -5.54 12.57 -5.60
N TRP A 58 -6.64 11.93 -5.19
CA TRP A 58 -8.00 12.30 -5.62
C TRP A 58 -8.73 13.16 -4.58
N ALA A 59 -8.18 13.26 -3.37
CA ALA A 59 -8.67 14.14 -2.33
C ALA A 59 -7.51 14.95 -1.72
N PRO A 60 -7.80 16.09 -1.08
CA PRO A 60 -6.78 16.84 -0.35
C PRO A 60 -6.22 16.00 0.81
N PRO A 61 -4.95 16.23 1.22
CA PRO A 61 -4.37 15.56 2.38
C PRO A 61 -5.20 15.81 3.64
N ALA A 62 -5.46 14.74 4.40
CA ALA A 62 -6.05 14.83 5.72
C ALA A 62 -5.02 15.40 6.71
N GLN A 63 -5.45 16.29 7.60
CA GLN A 63 -4.57 16.87 8.61
C GLN A 63 -4.56 16.02 9.88
N THR A 64 -3.37 15.76 10.42
CA THR A 64 -3.19 15.07 11.70
C THR A 64 -2.26 15.89 12.62
N PRO A 65 -2.20 15.58 13.93
CA PRO A 65 -1.22 16.21 14.82
C PRO A 65 0.25 16.04 14.40
N TYR A 66 0.54 15.05 13.53
CA TYR A 66 1.88 14.76 13.02
C TYR A 66 2.14 15.35 11.63
N GLY A 67 1.15 16.06 11.06
CA GLY A 67 1.22 16.66 9.72
C GLY A 67 0.21 16.07 8.73
N PRO A 68 0.30 16.47 7.45
CA PRO A 68 -0.59 15.98 6.40
C PRO A 68 -0.34 14.51 6.09
N VAL A 69 -1.42 13.75 5.95
CA VAL A 69 -1.41 12.36 5.50
C VAL A 69 -2.37 12.19 4.33
N LEU A 70 -2.29 11.06 3.64
CA LEU A 70 -3.25 10.72 2.59
C LEU A 70 -4.69 10.72 3.14
N SER A 71 -5.65 11.12 2.31
CA SER A 71 -7.06 10.91 2.65
C SER A 71 -7.33 9.40 2.84
N LEU A 72 -8.33 9.06 3.65
CA LEU A 72 -8.62 7.64 3.93
C LEU A 72 -8.86 6.83 2.65
N ASP A 73 -9.62 7.39 1.71
CA ASP A 73 -9.93 6.72 0.44
C ASP A 73 -8.68 6.59 -0.46
N ASP A 74 -7.77 7.58 -0.44
CA ASP A 74 -6.49 7.48 -1.14
C ASP A 74 -5.59 6.39 -0.52
N VAL A 75 -5.55 6.26 0.81
CA VAL A 75 -4.82 5.17 1.49
C VAL A 75 -5.39 3.83 1.05
N ILE A 76 -6.71 3.64 1.15
CA ILE A 76 -7.39 2.39 0.80
C ILE A 76 -7.09 2.03 -0.66
N GLY A 77 -7.24 2.97 -1.59
CA GLY A 77 -6.96 2.70 -3.00
C GLY A 77 -5.52 2.26 -3.26
N THR A 78 -4.52 2.87 -2.59
CA THR A 78 -3.12 2.44 -2.74
C THR A 78 -2.88 1.02 -2.22
N LYS A 79 -3.58 0.63 -1.14
CA LYS A 79 -3.47 -0.72 -0.57
C LYS A 79 -4.19 -1.77 -1.41
N VAL A 80 -5.35 -1.46 -1.97
CA VAL A 80 -6.04 -2.35 -2.90
C VAL A 80 -5.24 -2.55 -4.19
N ARG A 81 -4.62 -1.48 -4.73
CA ARG A 81 -3.69 -1.58 -5.86
C ARG A 81 -2.52 -2.52 -5.54
N ALA A 82 -1.91 -2.32 -4.36
CA ALA A 82 -0.81 -3.16 -3.91
C ALA A 82 -1.23 -4.63 -3.73
N LEU A 83 -2.42 -4.89 -3.19
CA LEU A 83 -2.97 -6.23 -3.07
C LEU A 83 -3.09 -6.90 -4.43
N ALA A 84 -3.69 -6.22 -5.43
CA ALA A 84 -3.81 -6.78 -6.77
C ALA A 84 -2.45 -7.01 -7.46
N ASP A 85 -1.49 -6.11 -7.26
CA ASP A 85 -0.18 -6.16 -7.91
C ASP A 85 0.76 -7.23 -7.31
N ARG A 86 0.88 -7.30 -5.98
CA ARG A 86 1.85 -8.19 -5.31
C ARG A 86 1.26 -9.14 -4.26
N GLY A 87 0.07 -8.85 -3.73
CA GLY A 87 -0.65 -9.77 -2.84
C GLY A 87 0.07 -10.17 -1.55
N THR A 88 0.88 -9.29 -0.95
CA THR A 88 1.61 -9.67 0.28
C THR A 88 0.68 -9.76 1.49
N VAL A 89 1.11 -10.51 2.53
CA VAL A 89 0.40 -10.63 3.81
C VAL A 89 -0.03 -9.27 4.38
N ARG A 90 0.83 -8.25 4.32
CA ARG A 90 0.48 -6.90 4.80
C ARG A 90 -0.62 -6.25 3.99
N ASP A 91 -0.64 -6.46 2.67
CA ASP A 91 -1.66 -5.89 1.80
C ASP A 91 -3.04 -6.53 2.10
N LEU A 92 -3.07 -7.85 2.32
CA LEU A 92 -4.27 -8.56 2.75
C LEU A 92 -4.79 -8.03 4.09
N ILE A 93 -3.91 -7.86 5.09
CA ILE A 93 -4.28 -7.32 6.41
C ILE A 93 -4.85 -5.90 6.28
N ASP A 94 -4.16 -5.02 5.54
CA ASP A 94 -4.56 -3.62 5.38
C ASP A 94 -5.92 -3.51 4.66
N VAL A 95 -6.15 -4.31 3.61
CA VAL A 95 -7.41 -4.28 2.85
C VAL A 95 -8.56 -4.94 3.64
N GLN A 96 -8.30 -6.02 4.39
CA GLN A 96 -9.30 -6.60 5.30
C GLN A 96 -9.69 -5.63 6.42
N ALA A 97 -8.75 -4.81 6.91
CA ALA A 97 -9.08 -3.75 7.85
C ALA A 97 -9.95 -2.65 7.20
N ALA A 98 -9.73 -2.34 5.92
CA ALA A 98 -10.52 -1.38 5.16
C ALA A 98 -11.95 -1.88 4.86
N SER A 99 -12.15 -3.20 4.70
CA SER A 99 -13.47 -3.80 4.41
C SER A 99 -14.50 -3.56 5.54
N ARG A 100 -14.04 -3.24 6.74
CA ARG A 100 -14.91 -2.82 7.87
C ARG A 100 -15.61 -1.47 7.63
N ARG A 101 -15.16 -0.68 6.66
CA ARG A 101 -15.66 0.66 6.34
C ARG A 101 -16.15 0.81 4.91
N ARG A 102 -15.72 -0.08 4.01
CA ARG A 102 -15.95 -0.02 2.57
C ARG A 102 -16.40 -1.39 2.08
N SER A 103 -17.39 -1.42 1.19
CA SER A 103 -17.79 -2.66 0.52
C SER A 103 -16.67 -3.15 -0.41
N THR A 104 -16.68 -4.42 -0.79
CA THR A 104 -15.75 -4.97 -1.80
C THR A 104 -15.81 -4.20 -3.12
N ALA A 105 -17.00 -3.81 -3.56
CA ALA A 105 -17.19 -2.94 -4.73
C ALA A 105 -16.54 -1.55 -4.56
N ASP A 106 -16.62 -0.95 -3.37
CA ASP A 106 -15.91 0.30 -3.08
C ASP A 106 -14.39 0.10 -3.14
N LEU A 107 -13.88 -1.01 -2.60
CA LEU A 107 -12.46 -1.35 -2.63
C LEU A 107 -11.95 -1.50 -4.07
N GLU A 108 -12.67 -2.24 -4.93
CA GLU A 108 -12.37 -2.36 -6.37
C GLU A 108 -12.33 -0.99 -7.06
N SER A 109 -13.33 -0.14 -6.79
CA SER A 109 -13.42 1.21 -7.35
C SER A 109 -12.24 2.09 -6.92
N LEU A 110 -11.87 2.05 -5.63
CA LEU A 110 -10.75 2.80 -5.08
C LEU A 110 -9.41 2.28 -5.62
N GLY A 111 -9.22 0.97 -5.72
CA GLY A 111 -8.01 0.37 -6.31
C GLY A 111 -7.83 0.78 -7.78
N ARG A 112 -8.90 0.70 -8.57
CA ARG A 112 -8.89 1.09 -9.99
C ARG A 112 -8.51 2.55 -10.21
N ARG A 113 -8.96 3.47 -9.35
CA ARG A 113 -8.58 4.90 -9.42
C ARG A 113 -7.08 5.16 -9.19
N ARG A 114 -6.36 4.18 -8.63
CA ARG A 114 -4.94 4.29 -8.29
C ARG A 114 -4.04 3.51 -9.23
N ALA A 115 -4.56 2.59 -10.03
CA ALA A 115 -3.73 1.82 -10.94
C ALA A 115 -3.02 2.75 -11.93
N HIS A 116 -1.70 2.59 -12.06
CA HIS A 116 -0.91 3.31 -13.07
C HIS A 116 -1.18 2.78 -14.49
N GLY A 117 -1.82 1.60 -14.59
CA GLY A 117 -2.33 0.96 -15.80
C GLY A 117 -3.69 0.31 -15.54
N GLU A 118 -3.95 -0.83 -16.18
CA GLU A 118 -5.20 -1.56 -15.94
C GLU A 118 -5.21 -2.21 -14.55
N PHE A 119 -6.35 -2.08 -13.85
CA PHE A 119 -6.60 -2.78 -12.60
C PHE A 119 -7.35 -4.08 -12.91
N SER A 120 -6.62 -5.19 -12.93
CA SER A 120 -7.16 -6.51 -13.25
C SER A 120 -7.91 -7.11 -12.06
N LEU A 121 -9.19 -7.42 -12.27
CA LEU A 121 -9.97 -8.18 -11.30
C LEU A 121 -9.56 -9.66 -11.25
N GLU A 122 -8.98 -10.19 -12.33
CA GLU A 122 -8.41 -11.55 -12.35
C GLU A 122 -7.18 -11.62 -11.46
N ASP A 123 -6.28 -10.63 -11.56
CA ASP A 123 -5.09 -10.57 -10.69
C ASP A 123 -5.51 -10.43 -9.23
N LEU A 124 -6.47 -9.53 -8.94
CA LEU A 124 -7.01 -9.37 -7.58
C LEU A 124 -7.59 -10.68 -7.04
N ARG A 125 -8.41 -11.39 -7.83
CA ARG A 125 -8.96 -12.71 -7.47
C ARG A 125 -7.83 -13.68 -7.13
N ASP A 126 -6.82 -13.80 -8.00
CA ASP A 126 -5.73 -14.74 -7.83
C ASP A 126 -4.89 -14.42 -6.57
N ARG A 127 -4.67 -13.14 -6.27
CA ARG A 127 -4.00 -12.72 -5.02
C ARG A 127 -4.81 -12.99 -3.78
N LEU A 128 -6.14 -12.85 -3.85
CA LEU A 128 -7.03 -13.20 -2.74
C LEU A 128 -7.07 -14.71 -2.50
N THR A 129 -7.14 -15.53 -3.56
CA THR A 129 -7.03 -16.99 -3.45
C THR A 129 -5.68 -17.40 -2.85
N GLY A 130 -4.60 -16.70 -3.19
CA GLY A 130 -3.27 -16.91 -2.63
C GLY A 130 -3.12 -16.60 -1.14
N ALA A 131 -4.11 -15.99 -0.47
CA ALA A 131 -4.06 -15.70 0.96
C ALA A 131 -3.86 -16.97 1.81
N ASP A 132 -4.39 -18.11 1.36
CA ASP A 132 -4.27 -19.39 2.06
C ASP A 132 -2.88 -20.04 1.89
N TRP A 133 -2.07 -19.57 0.92
CA TRP A 133 -0.75 -20.15 0.65
C TRP A 133 0.34 -19.60 1.58
N TYR A 134 0.06 -18.50 2.26
CA TYR A 134 0.93 -17.97 3.32
C TYR A 134 0.73 -18.76 4.61
N GLU A 135 1.84 -19.02 5.28
CA GLU A 135 1.86 -19.69 6.58
C GLU A 135 1.26 -18.76 7.64
N ASP A 136 0.62 -19.32 8.66
CA ASP A 136 -0.02 -18.54 9.73
C ASP A 136 1.02 -17.70 10.51
N GLU A 137 2.27 -18.17 10.60
CA GLU A 137 3.39 -17.44 11.19
C GLU A 137 3.67 -16.11 10.49
N ASP A 138 3.46 -16.02 9.17
CA ASP A 138 3.68 -14.78 8.41
C ASP A 138 2.67 -13.71 8.83
N TYR A 139 1.43 -14.11 9.12
CA TYR A 139 0.40 -13.22 9.66
C TYR A 139 0.62 -12.92 11.15
N ALA A 140 1.03 -13.93 11.93
CA ALA A 140 1.31 -13.77 13.35
C ALA A 140 2.48 -12.81 13.61
N ALA A 141 3.45 -12.71 12.69
CA ALA A 141 4.51 -11.71 12.73
C ALA A 141 3.98 -10.25 12.71
N TYR A 142 2.76 -10.04 12.21
CA TYR A 142 2.03 -8.77 12.27
C TYR A 142 1.11 -8.62 13.49
N GLY A 143 1.15 -9.58 14.42
CA GLY A 143 0.37 -9.56 15.67
C GLY A 143 -1.06 -10.08 15.53
N LEU A 144 -1.39 -10.77 14.44
CA LEU A 144 -2.70 -11.43 14.30
C LEU A 144 -2.75 -12.70 15.16
N THR A 145 -3.90 -12.91 15.81
CA THR A 145 -4.25 -14.17 16.47
C THR A 145 -4.75 -15.19 15.46
N SER A 146 -4.68 -16.49 15.76
CA SER A 146 -5.17 -17.57 14.88
C SER A 146 -6.60 -17.32 14.39
N ARG A 147 -7.51 -16.88 15.28
CA ARG A 147 -8.88 -16.52 14.89
C ARG A 147 -8.93 -15.37 13.87
N GLN A 148 -8.10 -14.35 14.02
CA GLN A 148 -8.05 -13.24 13.06
C GLN A 148 -7.47 -13.67 11.71
N ILE A 149 -6.57 -14.64 11.70
CA ILE A 149 -6.01 -15.24 10.49
C ILE A 149 -7.10 -16.04 9.76
N GLU A 150 -7.82 -16.90 10.47
CA GLU A 150 -8.97 -17.64 9.93
C GLU A 150 -10.03 -16.68 9.34
N GLU A 151 -10.38 -15.62 10.05
CA GLU A 151 -11.32 -14.59 9.57
C GLU A 151 -10.81 -13.85 8.33
N LEU A 152 -9.50 -13.59 8.24
CA LEU A 152 -8.89 -12.95 7.07
C LEU A 152 -8.90 -13.89 5.87
N LYS A 153 -8.49 -15.15 6.04
CA LYS A 153 -8.46 -16.15 4.96
C LYS A 153 -9.86 -16.45 4.45
N ALA A 154 -10.86 -16.56 5.34
CA ALA A 154 -12.26 -16.73 4.95
C ALA A 154 -12.79 -15.51 4.17
N TRP A 155 -12.52 -14.29 4.63
CA TRP A 155 -12.90 -13.07 3.92
C TRP A 155 -12.26 -12.98 2.53
N ALA A 156 -10.99 -13.35 2.41
CA ALA A 156 -10.29 -13.32 1.12
C ALA A 156 -10.89 -14.35 0.15
N LEU A 157 -11.18 -15.56 0.63
CA LEU A 157 -11.82 -16.61 -0.17
C LEU A 157 -13.21 -16.22 -0.66
N GLU A 158 -14.07 -15.69 0.24
CA GLU A 158 -15.42 -15.24 -0.12
C GLU A 158 -15.40 -14.19 -1.23
N TRP A 159 -14.48 -13.22 -1.14
CA TRP A 159 -14.34 -12.20 -2.18
C TRP A 159 -13.76 -12.76 -3.48
N ALA A 160 -12.80 -13.68 -3.42
CA ALA A 160 -12.27 -14.35 -4.60
C ALA A 160 -13.34 -15.16 -5.34
N GLU A 161 -14.22 -15.85 -4.61
CA GLU A 161 -15.34 -16.60 -5.18
C GLU A 161 -16.35 -15.68 -5.88
N ASP A 162 -16.72 -14.55 -5.26
CA ASP A 162 -17.59 -13.52 -5.89
C ASP A 162 -16.99 -12.99 -7.19
N LEU A 163 -15.70 -12.63 -7.17
CA LEU A 163 -14.98 -12.19 -8.38
C LEU A 163 -14.95 -13.29 -9.45
N GLY A 164 -14.68 -14.53 -9.05
CA GLY A 164 -14.66 -15.68 -9.94
C GLY A 164 -15.98 -15.91 -10.66
N ALA A 165 -17.11 -15.81 -9.93
CA ALA A 165 -18.44 -15.94 -10.51
C ALA A 165 -18.74 -14.81 -11.51
N ARG A 166 -18.45 -13.55 -11.14
CA ARG A 166 -18.67 -12.39 -12.00
C ARG A 166 -17.83 -12.43 -13.28
N ILE A 167 -16.56 -12.81 -13.18
CA ILE A 167 -15.64 -12.92 -14.33
C ILE A 167 -16.10 -14.05 -15.27
N HIS A 168 -16.63 -15.16 -14.73
CA HIS A 168 -17.18 -16.22 -15.56
C HIS A 168 -18.41 -15.73 -16.35
N ASP A 169 -19.33 -15.04 -15.68
CA ASP A 169 -20.56 -14.51 -16.29
C ASP A 169 -20.27 -13.46 -17.37
N GLU A 170 -19.24 -12.62 -17.21
CA GLU A 170 -18.83 -11.62 -18.21
C GLU A 170 -18.21 -12.25 -19.47
N ASN A 171 -17.67 -13.47 -19.36
CA ASN A 171 -16.99 -14.20 -20.44
C ASN A 171 -17.86 -15.27 -21.13
N ALA A 172 -19.10 -15.49 -20.65
CA ALA A 172 -20.05 -16.48 -21.16
C ALA A 172 -20.98 -15.92 -22.24
#